data_AF-A0AAN6ZNE7-F1
#
_entry.id   AF-A0AAN6ZNE7-F1
#
_cell.length_a   1.000
_cell.length_b   1.000
_cell.length_c   1.000
_cell.angle_alpha   90.00
_cell.angle_beta   90.00
_cell.angle_gamma   90.00
#
_symmetry.space_group_name_H-M   'P 1'
#
loop_
_entity.id
_entity.type
_entity.pdbx_description
1 polymer ?
#
loop_
_entity_poly.entity_id
_entity_poly.type
_entity_poly.pdbx_seq_one_letter_code
_entity_poly.pdbx_strand_id
1 'polypeptide(L)'
;MSPDSSTTPPDMSPTTKEILGRVRQMIPPMLEKFHKGQLGRVGVIGGSEDYTGAPYFSAMASARLGCDMSHVICTPTAAAVIKTYSPNLMVHPLMRSSPSPSSKQSPPPPSTSSPHASDSNIDAPSIANRIIPLLDRLHVLVIGPGLGRDPLMQDTCALVIRAARDKGMPLVLDADALQLVQREPDLVRGYRLAVLTPNVVEFGRLTSALGIEERAKDAQKQAGETAKVEALAAALGGVMIVQKGPRDYLSNGKVTLTVDLAGGKKRSGGQGDTLTGSIATFLGWRKAYSDGIWETGGKLDEEELVGLAVFGGSAITRECSRLAFAKKGRSLQASDLTDEVHTAFLNLFGEEEEAGEGNSARL
;
A
#
# COMPACT_ATOMS: atom_id res chain seq x y z
N MET A 1 -7.79 32.93 -19.01
CA MET A 1 -7.11 32.14 -17.96
C MET A 1 -8.20 31.41 -17.20
N SER A 2 -8.32 30.11 -17.41
CA SER A 2 -9.26 29.28 -16.64
C SER A 2 -8.82 29.28 -15.17
N PRO A 3 -9.75 29.27 -14.20
CA PRO A 3 -9.38 29.16 -12.79
C PRO A 3 -8.51 27.92 -12.58
N ASP A 4 -7.49 28.07 -11.74
CA ASP A 4 -6.51 27.03 -11.45
C ASP A 4 -7.23 25.76 -10.96
N SER A 5 -7.32 24.74 -11.81
CA SER A 5 -8.05 23.50 -11.55
C SER A 5 -7.48 22.67 -10.37
N SER A 6 -6.38 23.13 -9.77
CA SER A 6 -5.73 22.52 -8.62
C SER A 6 -6.42 22.80 -7.28
N THR A 7 -7.25 23.84 -7.17
CA THR A 7 -7.86 24.29 -5.90
C THR A 7 -9.35 23.99 -5.78
N THR A 8 -9.99 23.45 -6.82
CA THR A 8 -11.40 23.05 -6.73
C THR A 8 -11.51 21.72 -5.96
N PRO A 9 -12.29 21.66 -4.88
CA PRO A 9 -12.52 20.41 -4.15
C PRO A 9 -13.06 19.33 -5.08
N PRO A 10 -12.65 18.06 -4.91
CA PRO A 10 -13.16 16.99 -5.75
C PRO A 10 -14.67 16.79 -5.54
N ASP A 11 -15.38 16.56 -6.64
CA ASP A 11 -16.79 16.16 -6.61
C ASP A 11 -16.92 14.75 -6.00
N MET A 12 -17.84 14.61 -5.04
CA MET A 12 -18.04 13.39 -4.25
C MET A 12 -19.45 13.33 -3.67
N SER A 13 -19.94 12.12 -3.37
CA SER A 13 -21.22 11.98 -2.67
C SER A 13 -21.15 12.46 -1.20
N PRO A 14 -22.30 12.83 -0.60
CA PRO A 14 -22.38 13.12 0.83
C PRO A 14 -21.83 11.99 1.73
N THR A 15 -22.06 10.74 1.34
CA THR A 15 -21.55 9.56 2.05
C THR A 15 -20.03 9.48 2.00
N THR A 16 -19.41 9.71 0.84
CA THR A 16 -17.94 9.81 0.74
C THR A 16 -17.40 10.93 1.63
N LYS A 17 -18.05 12.11 1.63
CA LYS A 17 -17.63 13.24 2.47
C LYS A 17 -17.70 12.89 3.97
N GLU A 18 -18.76 12.22 4.40
CA GLU A 18 -18.91 11.75 5.79
C GLU A 18 -17.79 10.76 6.17
N ILE A 19 -17.53 9.77 5.32
CA ILE A 19 -16.46 8.79 5.56
C ILE A 19 -15.10 9.48 5.62
N LEU A 20 -14.79 10.45 4.75
CA LEU A 20 -13.55 11.23 4.82
C LEU A 20 -13.42 11.98 6.15
N GLY A 21 -14.52 12.53 6.67
CA GLY A 21 -14.54 13.14 8.01
C GLY A 21 -14.18 12.15 9.12
N ARG A 22 -14.60 10.88 8.99
CA ARG A 22 -14.21 9.80 9.91
C ARG A 22 -12.75 9.40 9.73
N VAL A 23 -12.27 9.32 8.49
CA VAL A 23 -10.84 9.07 8.19
C VAL A 23 -9.95 10.16 8.81
N ARG A 24 -10.38 11.43 8.74
CA ARG A 24 -9.65 12.57 9.32
C ARG A 24 -9.34 12.38 10.80
N GLN A 25 -10.24 11.78 11.58
CA GLN A 25 -10.03 11.54 13.01
C GLN A 25 -8.83 10.63 13.32
N MET A 26 -8.41 9.78 12.37
CA MET A 26 -7.24 8.91 12.51
C MET A 26 -5.93 9.57 12.07
N ILE A 27 -6.00 10.73 11.42
CA ILE A 27 -4.82 11.44 10.95
C ILE A 27 -4.19 12.12 12.17
N PRO A 28 -2.90 11.85 12.46
CA PRO A 28 -2.25 12.46 13.59
C PRO A 28 -2.10 13.98 13.37
N PRO A 29 -2.35 14.80 14.39
CA PRO A 29 -2.04 16.22 14.32
C PRO A 29 -0.53 16.47 14.25
N MET A 30 -0.12 17.68 13.89
CA MET A 30 1.29 18.07 13.95
C MET A 30 1.57 18.68 15.32
N LEU A 31 2.12 17.89 16.26
CA LEU A 31 2.40 18.33 17.64
C LEU A 31 3.88 18.17 17.97
N GLU A 32 4.46 19.16 18.67
CA GLU A 32 5.88 19.15 19.08
C GLU A 32 6.28 17.95 19.94
N LYS A 33 5.33 17.39 20.70
CA LYS A 33 5.57 16.23 21.58
C LYS A 33 5.85 14.93 20.83
N PHE A 34 5.57 14.87 19.52
CA PHE A 34 5.81 13.67 18.74
C PHE A 34 7.29 13.49 18.40
N HIS A 35 7.72 12.25 18.37
CA HIS A 35 9.08 11.84 18.06
C HIS A 35 9.10 10.92 16.84
N LYS A 36 10.23 10.95 16.13
CA LYS A 36 10.44 10.18 14.91
C LYS A 36 10.07 8.71 15.09
N GLY A 37 9.18 8.25 14.23
CA GLY A 37 8.73 6.88 14.14
C GLY A 37 7.37 6.66 14.79
N GLN A 38 6.82 7.60 15.56
CA GLN A 38 5.49 7.45 16.15
C GLN A 38 4.38 7.53 15.08
N LEU A 39 4.58 8.32 14.02
CA LEU A 39 3.58 8.62 13.00
C LEU A 39 3.77 7.82 11.72
N GLY A 40 4.07 6.53 11.87
CA GLY A 40 4.11 5.57 10.75
C GLY A 40 5.52 5.16 10.34
N ARG A 41 5.77 3.85 10.40
CA ARG A 41 7.00 3.21 9.89
C ARG A 41 6.57 2.16 8.86
N VAL A 42 6.67 2.51 7.59
CA VAL A 42 6.20 1.68 6.47
C VAL A 42 7.36 0.90 5.88
N GLY A 43 7.17 -0.40 5.64
CA GLY A 43 8.09 -1.20 4.84
C GLY A 43 7.45 -1.68 3.55
N VAL A 44 8.21 -1.66 2.46
CA VAL A 44 7.80 -2.18 1.15
C VAL A 44 8.75 -3.30 0.73
N ILE A 45 8.26 -4.52 0.60
CA ILE A 45 8.99 -5.66 0.02
C ILE A 45 8.64 -5.77 -1.46
N GLY A 46 9.66 -5.71 -2.30
CA GLY A 46 9.50 -5.69 -3.74
C GLY A 46 10.85 -5.50 -4.43
N GLY A 47 10.84 -4.97 -5.64
CA GLY A 47 12.07 -4.63 -6.36
C GLY A 47 12.94 -5.83 -6.69
N SER A 48 12.58 -6.54 -7.75
CA SER A 48 13.46 -7.47 -8.45
C SER A 48 14.33 -6.74 -9.48
N GLU A 49 15.17 -7.49 -10.19
CA GLU A 49 16.21 -6.97 -11.09
C GLU A 49 15.71 -5.89 -12.05
N ASP A 50 14.57 -6.12 -12.70
CA ASP A 50 14.00 -5.21 -13.71
C ASP A 50 12.96 -4.22 -13.16
N TYR A 51 12.41 -4.47 -11.97
CA TYR A 51 11.23 -3.75 -11.47
C TYR A 51 11.55 -2.85 -10.27
N THR A 52 12.42 -1.88 -10.48
CA THR A 52 12.89 -0.95 -9.43
C THR A 52 11.92 0.21 -9.16
N GLY A 53 11.13 0.61 -10.16
CA GLY A 53 10.24 1.78 -10.06
C GLY A 53 9.04 1.58 -9.13
N ALA A 54 8.39 0.41 -9.19
CA ALA A 54 7.21 0.10 -8.40
C ALA A 54 7.41 0.21 -6.87
N PRO A 55 8.43 -0.45 -6.26
CA PRO A 55 8.67 -0.31 -4.82
C PRO A 55 9.07 1.12 -4.44
N TYR A 56 9.73 1.86 -5.34
CA TYR A 56 10.01 3.29 -5.16
C TYR A 56 8.73 4.11 -5.08
N PHE A 57 7.80 3.97 -6.04
CA PHE A 57 6.57 4.75 -6.04
C PHE A 57 5.70 4.47 -4.81
N SER A 58 5.65 3.22 -4.34
CA SER A 58 4.91 2.86 -3.12
C SER A 58 5.54 3.46 -1.87
N ALA A 59 6.85 3.30 -1.71
CA ALA A 59 7.58 3.86 -0.58
C ALA A 59 7.59 5.39 -0.57
N MET A 60 7.72 6.01 -1.74
CA MET A 60 7.73 7.46 -1.90
C MET A 60 6.34 8.07 -1.69
N ALA A 61 5.27 7.42 -2.17
CA ALA A 61 3.91 7.86 -1.86
C ALA A 61 3.65 7.84 -0.35
N SER A 62 4.13 6.81 0.36
CA SER A 62 4.02 6.75 1.82
C SER A 62 4.74 7.93 2.50
N ALA A 63 5.99 8.20 2.07
CA ALA A 63 6.81 9.28 2.61
C ALA A 63 6.21 10.67 2.31
N ARG A 64 5.72 10.89 1.08
CA ARG A 64 5.06 12.14 0.67
C ARG A 64 3.73 12.37 1.38
N LEU A 65 3.01 11.30 1.72
CA LEU A 65 1.75 11.39 2.46
C LEU A 65 1.97 11.72 3.94
N GLY A 66 3.13 11.35 4.51
CA GLY A 66 3.52 11.77 5.86
C GLY A 66 3.85 10.64 6.82
N CYS A 67 4.26 9.45 6.36
CA CYS A 67 4.88 8.49 7.28
C CYS A 67 6.28 8.98 7.69
N ASP A 68 6.64 8.84 8.97
CA ASP A 68 7.96 9.24 9.49
C ASP A 68 9.12 8.50 8.84
N MET A 69 8.90 7.23 8.50
CA MET A 69 9.96 6.31 8.06
C MET A 69 9.44 5.40 6.95
N SER A 70 10.08 5.45 5.79
CA SER A 70 9.76 4.62 4.64
C SER A 70 10.95 3.73 4.27
N HIS A 71 10.73 2.42 4.34
CA HIS A 71 11.73 1.38 4.12
C HIS A 71 11.42 0.62 2.82
N VAL A 72 12.44 0.31 2.04
CA VAL A 72 12.34 -0.60 0.88
C VAL A 72 13.23 -1.81 1.13
N ILE A 73 12.68 -3.01 1.02
CA ILE A 73 13.40 -4.28 1.15
C ILE A 73 13.37 -4.94 -0.23
N CYS A 74 14.53 -5.01 -0.88
CA CYS A 74 14.63 -5.41 -2.29
C CYS A 74 15.92 -6.18 -2.58
N THR A 75 16.11 -6.61 -3.84
CA THR A 75 17.34 -7.26 -4.27
C THR A 75 18.51 -6.25 -4.27
N PRO A 76 19.77 -6.70 -4.14
CA PRO A 76 20.92 -5.79 -4.18
C PRO A 76 21.01 -4.92 -5.43
N THR A 77 20.66 -5.47 -6.60
CA THR A 77 20.66 -4.75 -7.88
C THR A 77 19.60 -3.66 -7.90
N ALA A 78 18.37 -3.98 -7.47
CA ALA A 78 17.31 -3.00 -7.34
C ALA A 78 17.64 -1.93 -6.31
N ALA A 79 18.27 -2.30 -5.19
CA ALA A 79 18.66 -1.37 -4.14
C ALA A 79 19.64 -0.31 -4.63
N ALA A 80 20.61 -0.69 -5.47
CA ALA A 80 21.58 0.24 -6.05
C ALA A 80 20.87 1.32 -6.87
N VAL A 81 19.85 0.95 -7.66
CA VAL A 81 19.06 1.87 -8.47
C VAL A 81 18.12 2.72 -7.62
N ILE A 82 17.33 2.12 -6.72
CA ILE A 82 16.32 2.82 -5.93
C ILE A 82 16.96 3.91 -5.04
N LYS A 83 18.16 3.65 -4.52
CA LYS A 83 18.91 4.64 -3.72
C LYS A 83 19.26 5.90 -4.51
N THR A 84 19.35 5.85 -5.84
CA THR A 84 19.62 7.05 -6.66
C THR A 84 18.38 7.89 -6.90
N TYR A 85 17.18 7.30 -6.78
CA TYR A 85 15.92 8.03 -6.95
C TYR A 85 15.63 8.97 -5.78
N SER A 86 16.00 8.60 -4.55
CA SER A 86 15.84 9.47 -3.39
C SER A 86 16.75 9.10 -2.21
N PRO A 87 17.39 10.09 -1.56
CA PRO A 87 18.13 9.87 -0.32
C PRO A 87 17.23 9.68 0.91
N ASN A 88 15.91 9.94 0.79
CA ASN A 88 14.98 9.91 1.92
C ASN A 88 14.51 8.50 2.28
N LEU A 89 14.63 7.53 1.35
CA LEU A 89 14.19 6.16 1.55
C LEU A 89 15.28 5.32 2.21
N MET A 90 14.92 4.51 3.20
CA MET A 90 15.83 3.52 3.80
C MET A 90 15.77 2.22 3.00
N VAL A 91 16.78 1.98 2.17
CA VAL A 91 16.79 0.84 1.24
C VAL A 91 17.70 -0.30 1.72
N HIS A 92 17.09 -1.47 1.94
CA HIS A 92 17.66 -2.68 2.52
C HIS A 92 17.84 -3.77 1.45
N PRO A 93 19.08 -4.08 1.00
CA PRO A 93 19.37 -5.06 -0.05
C PRO A 93 19.35 -6.51 0.48
N LEU A 94 18.24 -6.93 1.08
CA LEU A 94 18.12 -8.21 1.78
C LEU A 94 17.50 -9.34 0.95
N MET A 95 16.65 -9.03 -0.04
CA MET A 95 16.03 -10.05 -0.90
C MET A 95 17.05 -10.68 -1.85
N ARG A 96 16.78 -11.90 -2.33
CA ARG A 96 17.54 -12.57 -3.39
C ARG A 96 16.58 -13.23 -4.37
N SER A 97 16.96 -13.26 -5.64
CA SER A 97 16.30 -14.04 -6.69
C SER A 97 17.02 -15.37 -6.89
N SER A 98 16.33 -16.34 -7.50
CA SER A 98 16.95 -17.62 -7.88
C SER A 98 18.17 -17.37 -8.79
N PRO A 99 19.22 -18.20 -8.69
CA PRO A 99 20.37 -18.07 -9.59
C PRO A 99 19.93 -18.17 -11.05
N SER A 100 20.28 -17.18 -11.86
CA SER A 100 20.02 -17.26 -13.30
C SER A 100 20.80 -18.44 -13.90
N PRO A 101 20.22 -19.27 -14.78
CA PRO A 101 20.98 -20.31 -15.48
C PRO A 101 22.16 -19.77 -16.30
N SER A 102 22.17 -18.47 -16.62
CA SER A 102 23.28 -17.79 -17.32
C SER A 102 24.43 -17.33 -16.41
N SER A 103 24.34 -17.46 -15.08
CA SER A 103 25.40 -17.03 -14.16
C SER A 103 26.55 -18.05 -14.00
N LYS A 104 26.57 -19.11 -14.81
CA LYS A 104 27.79 -19.88 -15.03
C LYS A 104 28.65 -19.11 -16.04
N GLN A 105 29.75 -18.53 -15.54
CA GLN A 105 30.85 -17.88 -16.26
C GLN A 105 30.80 -16.35 -16.32
N SER A 106 31.30 -15.73 -15.25
CA SER A 106 32.29 -14.65 -15.36
C SER A 106 33.16 -14.74 -14.10
N PRO A 107 34.50 -14.81 -14.20
CA PRO A 107 35.34 -14.78 -13.01
C PRO A 107 35.14 -13.43 -12.29
N PRO A 108 35.17 -13.40 -10.95
CA PRO A 108 35.06 -12.15 -10.22
C PRO A 108 36.24 -11.23 -10.60
N PRO A 109 36.03 -9.90 -10.69
CA PRO A 109 37.13 -8.97 -10.86
C PRO A 109 38.11 -9.12 -9.68
N PRO A 110 39.44 -9.02 -9.92
CA PRO A 110 40.40 -9.20 -8.87
C PRO A 110 40.31 -8.03 -7.87
N SER A 111 40.32 -8.39 -6.58
CA SER A 111 40.55 -7.52 -5.42
C SER A 111 39.53 -6.41 -5.13
N THR A 112 38.52 -6.74 -4.35
CA THR A 112 38.16 -5.90 -3.17
C THR A 112 37.92 -6.84 -2.00
N SER A 113 38.69 -6.68 -0.94
CA SER A 113 38.53 -7.36 0.34
C SER A 113 37.27 -6.83 1.04
N SER A 114 36.10 -7.26 0.58
CA SER A 114 34.86 -7.21 1.36
C SER A 114 34.60 -8.62 1.89
N PRO A 115 34.11 -8.79 3.13
CA PRO A 115 33.81 -10.09 3.69
C PRO A 115 32.51 -10.61 3.06
N HIS A 116 32.57 -10.97 1.77
CA HIS A 116 31.57 -11.84 1.18
C HIS A 116 31.86 -13.23 1.71
N ALA A 117 31.25 -13.55 2.85
CA ALA A 117 31.06 -14.92 3.26
C ALA A 117 30.61 -15.71 2.03
N SER A 118 31.32 -16.80 1.75
CA SER A 118 30.92 -17.78 0.76
C SER A 118 29.47 -18.19 1.03
N ASP A 119 28.52 -17.73 0.21
CA ASP A 119 27.08 -18.01 0.37
C ASP A 119 26.84 -19.52 0.11
N SER A 120 27.05 -20.31 1.15
CA SER A 120 26.58 -21.69 1.25
C SER A 120 25.04 -21.65 1.38
N ASN A 121 24.34 -22.12 0.34
CA ASN A 121 22.88 -22.22 0.21
C ASN A 121 22.08 -20.93 0.50
N ILE A 122 21.89 -20.12 -0.54
CA ILE A 122 20.85 -19.08 -0.55
C ILE A 122 19.49 -19.78 -0.66
N ASP A 123 18.72 -19.79 0.42
CA ASP A 123 17.36 -20.34 0.46
C ASP A 123 16.35 -19.36 1.09
N ALA A 124 15.06 -19.62 0.92
CA ALA A 124 14.01 -18.73 1.44
C ALA A 124 14.06 -18.54 2.96
N PRO A 125 14.26 -19.58 3.81
CA PRO A 125 14.38 -19.42 5.25
C PRO A 125 15.55 -18.52 5.68
N SER A 126 16.75 -18.71 5.12
CA SER A 126 17.92 -17.91 5.47
C SER A 126 17.74 -16.44 5.11
N ILE A 127 17.09 -16.14 3.97
CA ILE A 127 16.76 -14.76 3.58
C ILE A 127 15.68 -14.18 4.50
N ALA A 128 14.60 -14.91 4.74
CA ALA A 128 13.50 -14.47 5.59
C ALA A 128 13.99 -14.15 7.01
N ASN A 129 14.88 -14.96 7.58
CA ASN A 129 15.48 -14.75 8.90
C ASN A 129 16.27 -13.43 9.02
N ARG A 130 16.74 -12.87 7.90
CA ARG A 130 17.39 -11.55 7.88
C ARG A 130 16.40 -10.39 7.78
N ILE A 131 15.20 -10.65 7.26
CA ILE A 131 14.14 -9.65 7.06
C ILE A 131 13.23 -9.57 8.29
N ILE A 132 12.88 -10.71 8.89
CA ILE A 132 11.96 -10.81 10.03
C ILE A 132 12.33 -9.87 11.19
N PRO A 133 13.61 -9.68 11.59
CA PRO A 133 13.97 -8.74 12.64
C PRO A 133 13.63 -7.26 12.30
N LEU A 134 13.52 -6.90 11.01
CA LEU A 134 13.10 -5.56 10.63
C LEU A 134 11.62 -5.31 10.93
N LEU A 135 10.79 -6.35 11.02
CA LEU A 135 9.35 -6.19 11.25
C LEU A 135 9.06 -5.50 12.59
N ASP A 136 9.89 -5.70 13.61
CA ASP A 136 9.77 -5.04 14.92
C ASP A 136 9.94 -3.51 14.85
N ARG A 137 10.53 -3.02 13.76
CA ARG A 137 10.74 -1.60 13.50
C ARG A 137 9.66 -1.00 12.60
N LEU A 138 8.73 -1.82 12.09
CA LEU A 138 7.69 -1.39 11.17
C LEU A 138 6.33 -1.38 11.87
N HIS A 139 5.43 -0.55 11.37
CA HIS A 139 4.02 -0.57 11.73
C HIS A 139 3.18 -1.32 10.69
N VAL A 140 3.60 -1.28 9.42
CA VAL A 140 2.86 -1.83 8.28
C VAL A 140 3.83 -2.35 7.23
N LEU A 141 3.45 -3.43 6.55
CA LEU A 141 4.24 -4.02 5.47
C LEU A 141 3.44 -4.12 4.18
N VAL A 142 3.95 -3.49 3.12
CA VAL A 142 3.50 -3.65 1.75
C VAL A 142 4.35 -4.74 1.08
N ILE A 143 3.73 -5.64 0.33
CA ILE A 143 4.43 -6.69 -0.41
C ILE A 143 3.84 -6.78 -1.81
N GLY A 144 4.70 -6.80 -2.83
CA GLY A 144 4.26 -6.97 -4.21
C GLY A 144 4.82 -5.97 -5.24
N PRO A 145 4.95 -4.67 -4.93
CA PRO A 145 5.45 -3.68 -5.89
C PRO A 145 6.79 -4.09 -6.52
N GLY A 146 6.77 -4.50 -7.78
CA GLY A 146 7.95 -4.98 -8.49
C GLY A 146 8.58 -6.25 -7.92
N LEU A 147 7.82 -7.09 -7.20
CA LEU A 147 8.33 -8.33 -6.62
C LEU A 147 8.74 -9.35 -7.70
N GLY A 148 8.02 -9.40 -8.81
CA GLY A 148 8.21 -10.42 -9.85
C GLY A 148 7.74 -11.81 -9.40
N ARG A 149 8.01 -12.82 -10.24
CA ARG A 149 7.51 -14.20 -10.07
C ARG A 149 8.60 -15.23 -9.82
N ASP A 150 9.77 -14.76 -9.41
CA ASP A 150 10.88 -15.63 -9.03
C ASP A 150 10.48 -16.50 -7.82
N PRO A 151 10.63 -17.84 -7.90
CA PRO A 151 10.20 -18.74 -6.83
C PRO A 151 10.86 -18.45 -5.47
N LEU A 152 12.16 -18.16 -5.45
CA LEU A 152 12.87 -17.87 -4.21
C LEU A 152 12.35 -16.59 -3.54
N MET A 153 12.12 -15.52 -4.32
CA MET A 153 11.52 -14.29 -3.80
C MET A 153 10.11 -14.52 -3.26
N GLN A 154 9.29 -15.28 -3.99
CA GLN A 154 7.92 -15.61 -3.62
C GLN A 154 7.87 -16.43 -2.31
N ASP A 155 8.68 -17.49 -2.20
CA ASP A 155 8.73 -18.33 -1.02
C ASP A 155 9.30 -17.59 0.21
N THR A 156 10.28 -16.71 -0.01
CA THR A 156 10.78 -15.79 1.04
C THR A 156 9.64 -14.89 1.55
N CYS A 157 8.87 -14.28 0.64
CA CYS A 157 7.74 -13.42 1.02
C CYS A 157 6.66 -14.19 1.78
N ALA A 158 6.36 -15.44 1.41
CA ALA A 158 5.41 -16.26 2.14
C ALA A 158 5.84 -16.47 3.61
N LEU A 159 7.13 -16.68 3.89
CA LEU A 159 7.65 -16.79 5.25
C LEU A 159 7.55 -15.46 6.02
N VAL A 160 7.88 -14.34 5.37
CA VAL A 160 7.78 -13.01 5.98
C VAL A 160 6.32 -12.63 6.26
N ILE A 161 5.37 -12.98 5.37
CA ILE A 161 3.93 -12.78 5.56
C ILE A 161 3.44 -13.53 6.81
N ARG A 162 3.84 -14.80 6.98
CA ARG A 162 3.48 -15.58 8.18
C ARG A 162 4.01 -14.91 9.45
N ALA A 163 5.30 -14.56 9.47
CA ALA A 163 5.90 -13.89 10.62
C ALA A 163 5.26 -12.53 10.93
N ALA A 164 4.88 -11.75 9.91
CA ALA A 164 4.17 -10.49 10.06
C ALA A 164 2.76 -10.70 10.65
N ARG A 165 2.05 -11.72 10.17
CA ARG A 165 0.74 -12.11 10.68
C ARG A 165 0.79 -12.55 12.14
N ASP A 166 1.79 -13.34 12.52
CA ASP A 166 1.99 -13.80 13.91
C ASP A 166 2.24 -12.62 14.88
N LYS A 167 2.81 -11.52 14.36
CA LYS A 167 3.01 -10.26 15.10
C LYS A 167 1.79 -9.32 15.08
N GLY A 168 0.70 -9.68 14.41
CA GLY A 168 -0.47 -8.80 14.25
C GLY A 168 -0.18 -7.53 13.44
N MET A 169 0.82 -7.55 12.55
CA MET A 169 1.18 -6.41 11.72
C MET A 169 0.25 -6.30 10.50
N PRO A 170 -0.33 -5.12 10.22
CA PRO A 170 -1.07 -4.88 8.98
C PRO A 170 -0.26 -5.15 7.72
N LEU A 171 -0.92 -5.77 6.74
CA LEU A 171 -0.34 -6.18 5.46
C LEU A 171 -1.10 -5.56 4.30
N VAL A 172 -0.38 -5.05 3.30
CA VAL A 172 -0.95 -4.67 2.00
C VAL A 172 -0.30 -5.53 0.92
N LEU A 173 -1.07 -6.41 0.29
CA LEU A 173 -0.58 -7.28 -0.78
C LEU A 173 -1.10 -6.81 -2.14
N ASP A 174 -0.17 -6.54 -3.06
CA ASP A 174 -0.46 -6.04 -4.40
C ASP A 174 0.28 -6.84 -5.48
N ALA A 175 -0.17 -6.70 -6.73
CA ALA A 175 0.52 -7.24 -7.91
C ALA A 175 0.93 -8.73 -7.74
N ASP A 176 2.23 -9.05 -7.90
CA ASP A 176 2.72 -10.43 -7.86
C ASP A 176 2.64 -11.06 -6.45
N ALA A 177 2.44 -10.31 -5.36
CA ALA A 177 2.16 -10.91 -4.05
C ALA A 177 0.78 -11.56 -3.99
N LEU A 178 -0.16 -11.14 -4.84
CA LEU A 178 -1.46 -11.79 -4.96
C LEU A 178 -1.36 -13.18 -5.59
N GLN A 179 -0.25 -13.50 -6.25
CA GLN A 179 0.02 -14.86 -6.72
C GLN A 179 0.27 -15.82 -5.54
N LEU A 180 0.89 -15.35 -4.46
CA LEU A 180 1.03 -16.14 -3.23
C LEU A 180 -0.33 -16.50 -2.66
N VAL A 181 -1.25 -15.53 -2.62
CA VAL A 181 -2.61 -15.75 -2.12
C VAL A 181 -3.40 -16.70 -3.03
N GLN A 182 -3.16 -16.67 -4.35
CA GLN A 182 -3.77 -17.65 -5.27
C GLN A 182 -3.25 -19.08 -5.01
N ARG A 183 -1.95 -19.23 -4.75
CA ARG A 183 -1.31 -20.54 -4.50
C ARG A 183 -1.65 -21.08 -3.11
N GLU A 184 -1.70 -20.19 -2.12
CA GLU A 184 -1.88 -20.53 -0.71
C GLU A 184 -2.81 -19.49 -0.03
N PRO A 185 -4.14 -19.60 -0.22
CA PRO A 185 -5.09 -18.64 0.35
C PRO A 185 -5.03 -18.50 1.87
N ASP A 186 -4.62 -19.57 2.56
CA ASP A 186 -4.52 -19.61 4.02
C ASP A 186 -3.42 -18.69 4.59
N LEU A 187 -2.51 -18.17 3.74
CA LEU A 187 -1.58 -17.10 4.13
C LEU A 187 -2.32 -15.89 4.72
N VAL A 188 -3.48 -15.55 4.15
CA VAL A 188 -4.26 -14.38 4.56
C VAL A 188 -5.66 -14.72 5.07
N ARG A 189 -6.17 -15.94 4.83
CA ARG A 189 -7.55 -16.29 5.21
C ARG A 189 -7.80 -16.03 6.70
N GLY A 190 -8.86 -15.26 6.98
CA GLY A 190 -9.25 -14.86 8.33
C GLY A 190 -8.43 -13.72 8.94
N TYR A 191 -7.38 -13.25 8.26
CA TYR A 191 -6.51 -12.19 8.77
C TYR A 191 -7.05 -10.80 8.38
N ARG A 192 -7.89 -10.23 9.25
CA ARG A 192 -8.60 -8.95 9.00
C ARG A 192 -7.69 -7.71 8.88
N LEU A 193 -6.40 -7.84 9.22
CA LEU A 193 -5.39 -6.79 9.02
C LEU A 193 -4.69 -6.90 7.65
N ALA A 194 -5.02 -7.90 6.83
CA ALA A 194 -4.58 -7.97 5.44
C ALA A 194 -5.53 -7.18 4.53
N VAL A 195 -4.91 -6.44 3.61
CA VAL A 195 -5.55 -5.71 2.52
C VAL A 195 -5.03 -6.25 1.20
N LEU A 196 -5.91 -6.70 0.31
CA LEU A 196 -5.56 -7.11 -1.04
C LEU A 196 -6.02 -6.04 -2.04
N THR A 197 -5.15 -5.65 -2.98
CA THR A 197 -5.45 -4.59 -3.97
C THR A 197 -5.51 -5.10 -5.41
N PRO A 198 -6.28 -6.15 -5.74
CA PRO A 198 -6.29 -6.74 -7.08
C PRO A 198 -6.77 -5.75 -8.16
N ASN A 199 -6.10 -5.76 -9.30
CA ASN A 199 -6.70 -5.26 -10.54
C ASN A 199 -7.76 -6.26 -11.07
N VAL A 200 -8.45 -5.91 -12.16
CA VAL A 200 -9.54 -6.73 -12.72
C VAL A 200 -9.08 -8.17 -13.06
N VAL A 201 -7.86 -8.33 -13.58
CA VAL A 201 -7.31 -9.64 -13.96
C VAL A 201 -6.94 -10.45 -12.71
N GLU A 202 -6.24 -9.84 -11.76
CA GLU A 202 -5.87 -10.45 -10.48
C GLU A 202 -7.11 -10.86 -9.67
N PHE A 203 -8.16 -10.03 -9.69
CA PHE A 203 -9.43 -10.31 -9.03
C PHE A 203 -10.04 -11.60 -9.60
N GLY A 204 -10.11 -11.72 -10.93
CA GLY A 204 -10.59 -12.93 -11.59
C GLY A 204 -9.79 -14.17 -11.18
N ARG A 205 -8.45 -14.07 -11.16
CA ARG A 205 -7.58 -15.17 -10.74
C ARG A 205 -7.79 -15.57 -9.28
N LEU A 206 -7.98 -14.62 -8.37
CA LEU A 206 -8.30 -14.89 -6.97
C LEU A 206 -9.65 -15.61 -6.82
N THR A 207 -10.68 -15.15 -7.53
CA THR A 207 -11.98 -15.85 -7.51
C THR A 207 -11.90 -17.26 -8.09
N SER A 208 -11.02 -17.46 -9.08
CA SER A 208 -10.76 -18.76 -9.70
C SER A 208 -10.06 -19.72 -8.74
N ALA A 209 -8.98 -19.26 -8.12
CA ALA A 209 -8.21 -20.04 -7.15
C ALA A 209 -9.05 -20.48 -5.94
N LEU A 210 -10.07 -19.70 -5.57
CA LEU A 210 -11.00 -20.02 -4.48
C LEU A 210 -12.23 -20.82 -4.92
N GLY A 211 -12.40 -21.09 -6.22
CA GLY A 211 -13.57 -21.81 -6.74
C GLY A 211 -14.90 -21.06 -6.58
N ILE A 212 -14.87 -19.72 -6.56
CA ILE A 212 -16.06 -18.87 -6.32
C ILE A 212 -16.48 -18.05 -7.54
N GLU A 213 -15.89 -18.27 -8.72
CA GLU A 213 -16.15 -17.47 -9.92
C GLU A 213 -17.65 -17.39 -10.27
N GLU A 214 -18.31 -18.54 -10.38
CA GLU A 214 -19.73 -18.60 -10.74
C GLU A 214 -20.60 -17.99 -9.64
N ARG A 215 -20.31 -18.30 -8.37
CA ARG A 215 -20.98 -17.68 -7.23
C ARG A 215 -20.85 -16.15 -7.25
N ALA A 216 -19.68 -15.62 -7.57
CA ALA A 216 -19.43 -14.19 -7.64
C ALA A 216 -20.15 -13.54 -8.85
N LYS A 217 -20.22 -14.24 -10.00
CA LYS A 217 -20.99 -13.79 -11.17
C LYS A 217 -22.49 -13.76 -10.87
N ASP A 218 -23.02 -14.78 -10.22
CA ASP A 218 -24.44 -14.87 -9.88
C ASP A 218 -24.82 -13.86 -8.80
N ALA A 219 -23.97 -13.68 -7.78
CA ALA A 219 -24.14 -12.63 -6.78
C ALA A 219 -24.20 -11.24 -7.43
N GLN A 220 -23.34 -10.94 -8.42
CA GLN A 220 -23.40 -9.66 -9.13
C GLN A 220 -24.73 -9.44 -9.86
N LYS A 221 -25.27 -10.48 -10.51
CA LYS A 221 -26.56 -10.38 -11.23
C LYS A 221 -27.73 -10.12 -10.27
N GLN A 222 -27.63 -10.60 -9.03
CA GLN A 222 -28.72 -10.53 -8.05
C GLN A 222 -28.63 -9.31 -7.13
N ALA A 223 -27.43 -8.99 -6.64
CA ALA A 223 -27.20 -8.03 -5.56
C ALA A 223 -26.43 -6.76 -5.97
N GLY A 224 -26.06 -6.64 -7.26
CA GLY A 224 -25.48 -5.41 -7.82
C GLY A 224 -23.96 -5.39 -7.89
N GLU A 225 -23.39 -4.20 -8.05
CA GLU A 225 -22.00 -4.00 -8.46
C GLU A 225 -20.96 -4.42 -7.40
N THR A 226 -21.31 -4.38 -6.11
CA THR A 226 -20.41 -4.71 -4.99
C THR A 226 -20.35 -6.20 -4.66
N ALA A 227 -21.33 -6.98 -5.13
CA ALA A 227 -21.51 -8.36 -4.67
C ALA A 227 -20.31 -9.28 -4.94
N LYS A 228 -19.52 -8.97 -5.99
CA LYS A 228 -18.27 -9.70 -6.29
C LYS A 228 -17.22 -9.50 -5.21
N VAL A 229 -16.95 -8.25 -4.82
CA VAL A 229 -15.93 -7.95 -3.81
C VAL A 229 -16.34 -8.50 -2.44
N GLU A 230 -17.62 -8.43 -2.12
CA GLU A 230 -18.20 -9.02 -0.90
C GLU A 230 -18.01 -10.53 -0.86
N ALA A 231 -18.32 -11.23 -1.96
CA ALA A 231 -18.15 -12.68 -2.05
C ALA A 231 -16.68 -13.11 -1.90
N LEU A 232 -15.74 -12.38 -2.53
CA LEU A 232 -14.32 -12.65 -2.42
C LEU A 232 -13.80 -12.42 -0.99
N ALA A 233 -14.16 -11.29 -0.37
CA ALA A 233 -13.78 -10.96 0.99
C ALA A 233 -14.34 -12.00 2.00
N ALA A 234 -15.60 -12.41 1.83
CA ALA A 234 -16.21 -13.46 2.64
C ALA A 234 -15.52 -14.82 2.47
N ALA A 235 -15.16 -15.21 1.25
CA ALA A 235 -14.43 -16.47 0.97
C ALA A 235 -13.01 -16.49 1.57
N LEU A 236 -12.41 -15.31 1.75
CA LEU A 236 -11.13 -15.13 2.45
C LEU A 236 -11.31 -14.87 3.96
N GLY A 237 -12.50 -15.03 4.51
CA GLY A 237 -12.73 -14.95 5.97
C GLY A 237 -12.66 -13.54 6.53
N GLY A 238 -13.02 -12.52 5.74
CA GLY A 238 -13.07 -11.13 6.18
C GLY A 238 -11.80 -10.31 5.94
N VAL A 239 -10.93 -10.77 5.03
CA VAL A 239 -9.81 -9.98 4.51
C VAL A 239 -10.37 -8.76 3.76
N MET A 240 -9.72 -7.60 3.89
CA MET A 240 -10.12 -6.38 3.20
C MET A 240 -9.73 -6.46 1.73
N ILE A 241 -10.68 -6.34 0.82
CA ILE A 241 -10.44 -6.39 -0.63
C ILE A 241 -10.74 -5.03 -1.25
N VAL A 242 -9.79 -4.51 -2.03
CA VAL A 242 -9.94 -3.29 -2.83
C VAL A 242 -10.18 -3.68 -4.28
N GLN A 243 -11.44 -3.65 -4.71
CA GLN A 243 -11.78 -3.82 -6.12
C GLN A 243 -11.69 -2.47 -6.85
N LYS A 244 -10.55 -2.25 -7.51
CA LYS A 244 -10.27 -1.01 -8.27
C LYS A 244 -11.17 -0.91 -9.52
N GLY A 245 -11.75 0.26 -9.78
CA GLY A 245 -12.70 0.44 -10.87
C GLY A 245 -12.96 1.90 -11.26
N PRO A 246 -14.05 2.19 -11.99
CA PRO A 246 -14.57 3.57 -12.13
C PRO A 246 -14.90 4.18 -10.76
N ARG A 247 -15.47 3.36 -9.87
CA ARG A 247 -15.51 3.51 -8.41
C ARG A 247 -14.68 2.39 -7.81
N ASP A 248 -14.09 2.64 -6.64
CA ASP A 248 -13.40 1.57 -5.91
C ASP A 248 -14.34 1.02 -4.84
N TYR A 249 -14.49 -0.31 -4.82
CA TYR A 249 -15.30 -1.01 -3.81
C TYR A 249 -14.37 -1.68 -2.80
N LEU A 250 -14.54 -1.34 -1.53
CA LEU A 250 -13.70 -1.79 -0.42
C LEU A 250 -14.57 -2.67 0.48
N SER A 251 -14.30 -3.97 0.56
CA SER A 251 -15.16 -4.86 1.35
C SER A 251 -14.35 -5.82 2.22
N ASN A 252 -14.85 -6.05 3.44
CA ASN A 252 -14.46 -7.18 4.29
C ASN A 252 -15.53 -8.30 4.29
N GLY A 253 -16.48 -8.25 3.35
CA GLY A 253 -17.58 -9.23 3.24
C GLY A 253 -18.74 -9.00 4.21
N LYS A 254 -18.61 -8.08 5.18
CA LYS A 254 -19.70 -7.63 6.05
C LYS A 254 -20.09 -6.18 5.77
N VAL A 255 -19.08 -5.32 5.64
CA VAL A 255 -19.19 -3.89 5.36
C VAL A 255 -18.51 -3.64 4.02
N THR A 256 -19.19 -2.88 3.16
CA THR A 256 -18.65 -2.42 1.89
C THR A 256 -18.68 -0.90 1.83
N LEU A 257 -17.53 -0.28 1.63
CA LEU A 257 -17.37 1.15 1.39
C LEU A 257 -17.16 1.40 -0.11
N THR A 258 -17.67 2.52 -0.60
CA THR A 258 -17.51 2.93 -2.00
C THR A 258 -16.76 4.26 -2.05
N VAL A 259 -15.65 4.29 -2.79
CA VAL A 259 -14.93 5.53 -3.11
C VAL A 259 -15.34 5.99 -4.49
N ASP A 260 -16.13 7.07 -4.54
CA ASP A 260 -16.72 7.61 -5.78
C ASP A 260 -16.05 8.90 -6.29
N LEU A 261 -14.95 9.32 -5.66
CA LEU A 261 -14.12 10.45 -6.10
C LEU A 261 -13.68 10.28 -7.56
N ALA A 262 -13.85 11.31 -8.39
CA ALA A 262 -13.41 11.25 -9.78
C ALA A 262 -11.88 11.22 -9.89
N GLY A 263 -11.33 10.16 -10.51
CA GLY A 263 -9.90 10.08 -10.86
C GLY A 263 -9.58 10.67 -12.23
N GLY A 264 -8.30 10.66 -12.60
CA GLY A 264 -7.85 11.02 -13.94
C GLY A 264 -8.31 10.00 -15.00
N LYS A 265 -8.50 10.45 -16.24
CA LYS A 265 -8.95 9.57 -17.35
C LYS A 265 -7.83 8.67 -17.89
N LYS A 266 -6.57 8.95 -17.54
CA LYS A 266 -5.42 8.15 -17.96
C LYS A 266 -4.97 7.23 -16.83
N ARG A 267 -4.76 5.96 -17.18
CA ARG A 267 -4.05 4.99 -16.33
C ARG A 267 -2.57 5.05 -16.64
N SER A 268 -1.75 5.44 -15.67
CA SER A 268 -0.29 5.27 -15.74
C SER A 268 0.13 3.97 -15.06
N GLY A 269 1.20 3.35 -15.56
CA GLY A 269 1.90 2.34 -14.77
C GLY A 269 2.46 3.02 -13.52
N GLY A 270 2.17 2.46 -12.34
CA GLY A 270 2.58 2.96 -11.02
C GLY A 270 1.47 3.60 -10.16
N GLN A 271 0.26 3.79 -10.70
CA GLN A 271 -0.88 4.27 -9.89
C GLN A 271 -1.27 3.30 -8.75
N GLY A 272 -1.10 1.99 -8.96
CA GLY A 272 -1.29 0.99 -7.90
C GLY A 272 -0.25 1.10 -6.77
N ASP A 273 0.96 1.55 -7.10
CA ASP A 273 2.01 1.75 -6.11
C ASP A 273 1.68 2.95 -5.21
N THR A 274 1.16 4.05 -5.79
CA THR A 274 0.62 5.17 -4.99
C THR A 274 -0.48 4.72 -4.04
N LEU A 275 -1.38 3.83 -4.48
CA LEU A 275 -2.43 3.25 -3.64
C LEU A 275 -1.87 2.49 -2.45
N THR A 276 -0.95 1.54 -2.70
CA THR A 276 -0.41 0.70 -1.63
C THR A 276 0.36 1.52 -0.60
N GLY A 277 1.14 2.50 -1.04
CA GLY A 277 1.86 3.42 -0.15
C GLY A 277 0.91 4.27 0.69
N SER A 278 -0.12 4.83 0.05
CA SER A 278 -1.10 5.67 0.75
C SER A 278 -1.88 4.87 1.80
N ILE A 279 -2.35 3.66 1.45
CA ILE A 279 -2.99 2.73 2.40
C ILE A 279 -2.05 2.41 3.56
N ALA A 280 -0.78 2.15 3.29
CA ALA A 280 0.18 1.79 4.32
C ALA A 280 0.42 2.92 5.34
N THR A 281 0.49 4.18 4.89
CA THR A 281 0.60 5.33 5.80
C THR A 281 -0.64 5.44 6.69
N PHE A 282 -1.86 5.36 6.12
CA PHE A 282 -3.08 5.39 6.93
C PHE A 282 -3.18 4.22 7.92
N LEU A 283 -2.72 3.01 7.55
CA LEU A 283 -2.63 1.89 8.49
C LEU A 283 -1.58 2.12 9.59
N GLY A 284 -0.52 2.88 9.30
CA GLY A 284 0.46 3.34 10.30
C GLY A 284 -0.14 4.34 11.27
N TRP A 285 -0.88 5.33 10.77
CA TRP A 285 -1.62 6.30 11.59
C TRP A 285 -2.74 5.65 12.39
N ARG A 286 -3.43 4.65 11.84
CA ARG A 286 -4.39 3.81 12.55
C ARG A 286 -3.79 3.24 13.82
N LYS A 287 -2.56 2.72 13.76
CA LYS A 287 -1.86 2.20 14.94
C LYS A 287 -1.64 3.31 15.98
N ALA A 288 -1.15 4.47 15.55
CA ALA A 288 -0.92 5.60 16.42
C ALA A 288 -2.22 6.09 17.11
N TYR A 289 -3.33 6.12 16.36
CA TYR A 289 -4.67 6.41 16.87
C TYR A 289 -5.13 5.37 17.90
N SER A 290 -4.96 4.08 17.59
CA SER A 290 -5.35 2.98 18.48
C SER A 290 -4.52 2.95 19.77
N ASP A 291 -3.24 3.32 19.68
CA ASP A 291 -2.34 3.46 20.82
C ASP A 291 -2.66 4.71 21.67
N GLY A 292 -3.53 5.61 21.20
CA GLY A 292 -4.01 6.77 21.95
C GLY A 292 -2.94 7.83 22.22
N ILE A 293 -1.98 8.01 21.31
CA ILE A 293 -0.82 8.90 21.55
C ILE A 293 -1.17 10.39 21.43
N TRP A 294 -2.41 10.74 21.06
CA TRP A 294 -3.00 12.08 21.17
C TRP A 294 -4.47 12.01 21.59
N GLU A 295 -5.01 13.15 22.00
CA GLU A 295 -6.42 13.28 22.33
C GLU A 295 -7.26 13.28 21.07
N THR A 296 -8.22 12.37 21.01
CA THR A 296 -9.16 12.24 19.89
C THR A 296 -10.54 12.69 20.35
N GLY A 297 -11.25 13.46 19.52
CA GLY A 297 -12.61 13.94 19.84
C GLY A 297 -13.69 12.86 19.87
N GLY A 298 -13.31 11.59 19.81
CA GLY A 298 -14.19 10.43 19.75
C GLY A 298 -13.41 9.13 19.49
N LYS A 299 -14.07 7.99 19.73
CA LYS A 299 -13.50 6.66 19.49
C LYS A 299 -14.20 5.99 18.30
N LEU A 300 -13.45 5.73 17.25
CA LEU A 300 -13.87 4.92 16.11
C LEU A 300 -13.85 3.44 16.49
N ASP A 301 -14.71 2.64 15.86
CA ASP A 301 -14.73 1.20 16.06
C ASP A 301 -13.49 0.55 15.42
N GLU A 302 -12.83 -0.34 16.16
CA GLU A 302 -11.67 -1.13 15.69
C GLU A 302 -12.01 -1.94 14.43
N GLU A 303 -13.25 -2.44 14.31
CA GLU A 303 -13.67 -3.19 13.11
C GLU A 303 -13.76 -2.30 11.85
N GLU A 304 -13.91 -0.98 12.02
CA GLU A 304 -14.02 -0.01 10.91
C GLU A 304 -12.68 0.62 10.54
N LEU A 305 -11.73 0.68 11.48
CA LEU A 305 -10.44 1.37 11.33
C LEU A 305 -9.64 0.93 10.09
N VAL A 306 -9.60 -0.36 9.77
CA VAL A 306 -8.93 -0.86 8.55
C VAL A 306 -9.67 -0.38 7.30
N GLY A 307 -11.01 -0.44 7.29
CA GLY A 307 -11.82 0.05 6.18
C GLY A 307 -11.62 1.54 5.92
N LEU A 308 -11.58 2.35 6.99
CA LEU A 308 -11.30 3.78 6.92
C LEU A 308 -9.88 4.05 6.40
N ALA A 309 -8.87 3.32 6.86
CA ALA A 309 -7.49 3.50 6.39
C ALA A 309 -7.37 3.19 4.88
N VAL A 310 -8.03 2.13 4.43
CA VAL A 310 -8.08 1.76 3.01
C VAL A 310 -8.86 2.79 2.19
N PHE A 311 -9.96 3.33 2.74
CA PHE A 311 -10.72 4.41 2.13
C PHE A 311 -9.86 5.66 1.92
N GLY A 312 -9.13 6.10 2.94
CA GLY A 312 -8.21 7.23 2.86
C GLY A 312 -7.15 7.04 1.78
N GLY A 313 -6.52 5.86 1.73
CA GLY A 313 -5.52 5.55 0.70
C GLY A 313 -6.08 5.54 -0.73
N SER A 314 -7.29 4.99 -0.94
CA SER A 314 -7.97 5.02 -2.24
C SER A 314 -8.38 6.45 -2.63
N ALA A 315 -8.89 7.23 -1.69
CA ALA A 315 -9.27 8.63 -1.91
C ALA A 315 -8.09 9.49 -2.34
N ILE A 316 -6.96 9.42 -1.60
CA ILE A 316 -5.71 10.11 -1.97
C ILE A 316 -5.29 9.74 -3.39
N THR A 317 -5.27 8.45 -3.72
CA THR A 317 -4.80 7.97 -5.02
C THR A 317 -5.67 8.49 -6.17
N ARG A 318 -6.99 8.53 -5.97
CA ARG A 318 -7.93 9.08 -6.96
C ARG A 318 -7.70 10.58 -7.15
N GLU A 319 -7.52 11.31 -6.07
CA GLU A 319 -7.27 12.74 -6.13
C GLU A 319 -5.91 13.07 -6.77
N CYS A 320 -4.84 12.33 -6.44
CA CYS A 320 -3.55 12.43 -7.13
C CYS A 320 -3.71 12.22 -8.64
N SER A 321 -4.48 11.19 -9.03
CA SER A 321 -4.73 10.88 -10.43
C SER A 321 -5.51 12.02 -11.12
N ARG A 322 -6.50 12.62 -10.46
CA ARG A 322 -7.27 13.75 -10.97
C ARG A 322 -6.37 14.96 -11.19
N LEU A 323 -5.60 15.35 -10.18
CA LEU A 323 -4.70 16.50 -10.18
C LEU A 323 -3.61 16.34 -11.25
N ALA A 324 -2.91 15.20 -11.26
CA ALA A 324 -1.86 14.93 -12.23
C ALA A 324 -2.44 14.91 -13.66
N PHE A 325 -3.66 14.40 -13.85
CA PHE A 325 -4.27 14.34 -15.18
C PHE A 325 -4.71 15.73 -15.65
N ALA A 326 -5.21 16.58 -14.75
CA ALA A 326 -5.51 17.97 -15.07
C ALA A 326 -4.26 18.71 -15.56
N LYS A 327 -3.09 18.46 -14.95
CA LYS A 327 -1.82 19.11 -15.31
C LYS A 327 -1.15 18.53 -16.56
N LYS A 328 -1.19 17.21 -16.74
CA LYS A 328 -0.38 16.49 -17.76
C LYS A 328 -1.19 15.86 -18.87
N GLY A 329 -2.50 15.69 -18.69
CA GLY A 329 -3.39 15.07 -19.64
C GLY A 329 -2.86 13.71 -20.12
N ARG A 330 -2.61 13.60 -21.44
CA ARG A 330 -2.16 12.35 -22.08
C ARG A 330 -0.75 11.91 -21.64
N SER A 331 0.11 12.82 -21.20
CA SER A 331 1.51 12.53 -20.85
C SER A 331 1.73 12.09 -19.41
N LEU A 332 0.69 12.09 -18.56
CA LEU A 332 0.77 11.69 -17.15
C LEU A 332 1.55 10.38 -16.95
N GLN A 333 2.50 10.40 -16.02
CA GLN A 333 3.34 9.29 -15.57
C GLN A 333 3.13 9.04 -14.06
N ALA A 334 3.70 7.97 -13.51
CA ALA A 334 3.58 7.68 -12.07
C ALA A 334 4.28 8.70 -11.16
N SER A 335 5.39 9.28 -11.60
CA SER A 335 6.04 10.37 -10.87
C SER A 335 5.12 11.56 -10.69
N ASP A 336 4.34 11.91 -11.72
CA ASP A 336 3.38 13.00 -11.62
C ASP A 336 2.32 12.74 -10.55
N LEU A 337 1.86 11.49 -10.35
CA LEU A 337 0.94 11.18 -9.23
C LEU A 337 1.63 11.34 -7.88
N THR A 338 2.90 10.96 -7.79
CA THR A 338 3.69 11.04 -6.56
C THR A 338 3.89 12.49 -6.12
N ASP A 339 4.06 13.40 -7.08
CA ASP A 339 4.20 14.83 -6.82
C ASP A 339 2.90 15.48 -6.31
N GLU A 340 1.73 14.90 -6.61
CA GLU A 340 0.43 15.40 -6.16
C GLU A 340 -0.01 14.88 -4.79
N VAL A 341 0.71 13.94 -4.16
CA VAL A 341 0.26 13.26 -2.92
C VAL A 341 -0.08 14.24 -1.80
N HIS A 342 0.78 15.22 -1.54
CA HIS A 342 0.53 16.20 -0.49
C HIS A 342 -0.63 17.15 -0.85
N THR A 343 -0.70 17.64 -2.09
CA THR A 343 -1.81 18.46 -2.56
C THR A 343 -3.15 17.72 -2.46
N ALA A 344 -3.17 16.43 -2.82
CA ALA A 344 -4.33 15.57 -2.69
C ALA A 344 -4.76 15.40 -1.23
N PHE A 345 -3.79 15.26 -0.32
CA PHE A 345 -4.05 15.25 1.11
C PHE A 345 -4.71 16.54 1.58
N LEU A 346 -4.17 17.71 1.19
CA LEU A 346 -4.76 19.00 1.56
C LEU A 346 -6.19 19.16 1.00
N ASN A 347 -6.43 18.74 -0.24
CA ASN A 347 -7.75 18.85 -0.86
C ASN A 347 -8.82 17.98 -0.18
N LEU A 348 -8.43 16.82 0.37
CA LEU A 348 -9.36 15.87 0.98
C LEU A 348 -9.49 16.06 2.50
N PHE A 349 -8.39 16.44 3.14
CA PHE A 349 -8.23 16.39 4.59
C PHE A 349 -7.50 17.61 5.15
N GLY A 350 -7.41 18.76 4.46
CA GLY A 350 -6.68 19.99 4.82
C GLY A 350 -6.03 20.10 6.21
N GLU A 351 -4.84 20.68 6.32
CA GLU A 351 -4.13 20.76 7.61
C GLU A 351 -4.92 21.53 8.69
N GLU A 352 -4.98 20.99 9.91
CA GLU A 352 -5.36 21.79 11.06
C GLU A 352 -4.23 22.77 11.32
N GLU A 353 -4.47 24.06 11.10
CA GLU A 353 -3.65 25.09 11.74
C GLU A 353 -3.72 24.81 13.24
N GLU A 354 -2.56 24.82 13.93
CA GLU A 354 -2.56 24.86 15.39
C GLU A 354 -3.63 25.85 15.82
N ALA A 355 -4.50 25.44 16.74
CA ALA A 355 -5.37 26.38 17.42
C ALA A 355 -4.47 27.34 18.22
N GLY A 356 -3.86 28.30 17.52
CA GLY A 356 -3.47 29.56 18.08
C GLY A 356 -4.72 30.10 18.72
N GLU A 357 -4.59 30.50 19.98
CA GLU A 357 -5.65 31.02 20.83
C GLU A 357 -6.67 31.84 20.01
N GLY A 358 -7.83 31.22 19.74
CA GLY A 358 -9.00 31.89 19.18
C GLY A 358 -9.05 32.01 17.65
N ASN A 359 -9.52 30.97 16.95
CA ASN A 359 -10.66 31.16 16.06
C ASN A 359 -11.39 29.84 15.74
N SER A 360 -12.55 29.66 16.36
CA SER A 360 -13.53 28.64 15.95
C SER A 360 -14.22 29.12 14.67
N ALA A 361 -13.85 28.56 13.51
CA ALA A 361 -14.76 28.14 12.46
C ALA A 361 -13.99 27.81 11.16
N ARG A 362 -14.05 26.55 10.73
CA ARG A 362 -14.50 26.14 9.38
C ARG A 362 -14.60 24.62 9.29
N LEU A 363 -15.73 24.19 8.71
CA LEU A 363 -16.17 22.81 8.49
C LEU A 363 -15.48 22.15 7.28
#